data_AF-A0A2V8NBU3-F1
#
_entry.id   AF-A0A2V8NBU3-F1
#
_cell.length_a   1.000
_cell.length_b   1.000
_cell.length_c   1.000
_cell.angle_alpha   90.00
_cell.angle_beta   90.00
_cell.angle_gamma   90.00
#
_symmetry.space_group_name_H-M   'P 1'
#
loop_
_entity.id
_entity.type
_entity.pdbx_description
1 polymer ?
#
loop_
_entity_poly.entity_id
_entity_poly.type
_entity_poly.pdbx_seq_one_letter_code
_entity_poly.pdbx_strand_id
1 'polypeptide(L)' 'MTEAGGRMTDLFGLPLGYNNADVQNRNGLVASNGAAHEIIIENLAPLLHEFGRIRV' A
#
# COMPACT_ATOMS: atom_id res chain seq x y z
N MET A 1 -7.27 -10.18 7.17
CA MET A 1 -7.26 -11.49 6.50
C MET A 1 -5.88 -11.69 5.90
N THR A 2 -5.07 -12.57 6.49
CA THR A 2 -3.78 -13.00 5.93
C THR A 2 -3.96 -14.45 5.50
N GLU A 3 -4.97 -14.72 4.67
CA GLU A 3 -5.47 -16.08 4.40
C GLU A 3 -4.56 -16.90 3.45
N ALA A 4 -3.37 -16.38 3.09
CA ALA A 4 -2.38 -17.13 2.31
C ALA A 4 -0.93 -16.63 2.52
N GLY A 5 -0.65 -15.87 3.59
CA GLY A 5 0.66 -15.22 3.77
C GLY A 5 0.87 -13.94 2.93
N GLY A 6 -0.15 -13.50 2.19
CA GLY A 6 -0.11 -12.24 1.44
C GLY A 6 -0.12 -10.99 2.34
N ARG A 7 0.49 -9.91 1.87
CA ARG A 7 0.46 -8.58 2.53
C ARG A 7 -0.33 -7.59 1.68
N MET A 8 -1.14 -6.78 2.35
CA MET A 8 -1.94 -5.74 1.71
C MET A 8 -1.78 -4.41 2.46
N THR A 9 -1.38 -3.38 1.73
CA THR A 9 -1.08 -2.03 2.23
C THR A 9 -1.51 -0.98 1.21
N ASP A 10 -1.41 0.30 1.55
CA ASP A 10 -1.44 1.36 0.54
C ASP A 10 -0.13 1.48 -0.25
N LEU A 11 -0.08 2.36 -1.26
CA LEU A 11 1.12 2.58 -2.06
C LEU A 11 2.35 3.04 -1.25
N PHE A 12 2.16 3.49 -0.01
CA PHE A 12 3.22 3.94 0.90
C PHE A 12 3.59 2.87 1.94
N GLY A 13 3.04 1.65 1.82
CA GLY A 13 3.38 0.52 2.67
C GLY A 13 2.69 0.51 4.04
N LEU A 14 1.71 1.40 4.29
CA LEU A 14 0.98 1.37 5.56
C LEU A 14 -0.27 0.47 5.49
N PRO A 15 -0.69 -0.13 6.63
CA PRO A 15 -1.90 -0.93 6.69
C PRO A 15 -3.14 -0.12 6.30
N LEU A 16 -4.12 -0.78 5.68
CA LEU A 16 -5.40 -0.16 5.38
C LEU A 16 -6.17 0.12 6.68
N GLY A 17 -6.57 1.37 6.89
CA GLY A 17 -7.46 1.74 7.98
C GLY A 17 -8.90 1.33 7.65
N TYR A 18 -9.41 0.29 8.30
CA TYR A 18 -10.80 -0.17 8.14
C TYR A 18 -11.80 0.55 9.07
N ASN A 19 -11.32 1.53 9.86
CA ASN A 19 -12.08 2.16 10.94
C ASN A 19 -12.77 3.48 10.55
N ASN A 20 -12.74 3.87 9.28
CA ASN A 20 -13.42 5.07 8.79
C ASN A 20 -14.65 4.68 7.96
N ALA A 21 -15.75 5.42 8.13
CA ALA A 21 -17.00 5.22 7.39
C ALA A 21 -16.84 5.40 5.86
N ASP A 22 -15.73 6.01 5.44
CA ASP A 22 -15.36 6.20 4.05
C ASP A 22 -14.19 5.26 3.71
N VAL A 23 -14.49 4.14 3.05
CA VAL A 23 -13.50 3.14 2.56
C VAL A 23 -12.81 3.65 1.28
N GLN A 24 -12.70 4.97 1.11
CA GLN A 24 -12.02 5.58 -0.02
C GLN A 24 -10.52 5.59 0.26
N ASN A 25 -9.85 4.47 -0.02
CA ASN A 25 -8.38 4.44 -0.02
C ASN A 25 -7.83 5.21 -1.25
N ARG A 26 -7.84 6.55 -1.15
CA ARG A 26 -7.37 7.48 -2.19
C ARG A 26 -5.86 7.38 -2.47
N ASN A 27 -5.14 6.74 -1.55
CA ASN A 27 -3.70 6.53 -1.64
C ASN A 27 -3.33 5.36 -2.56
N GLY A 28 -4.30 4.54 -2.99
CA GLY A 28 -4.09 3.34 -3.82
C GLY A 28 -3.75 2.10 -2.99
N LEU A 29 -3.63 0.93 -3.65
CA LEU A 29 -3.53 -0.37 -2.99
C LEU A 29 -2.34 -1.18 -3.52
N VAL A 30 -1.60 -1.83 -2.64
CA VAL A 30 -0.61 -2.87 -2.97
C VAL A 30 -1.01 -4.18 -2.29
N ALA A 31 -1.22 -5.22 -3.07
CA ALA A 31 -1.42 -6.58 -2.59
C ALA A 31 -0.33 -7.49 -3.18
N SER A 32 0.40 -8.22 -2.33
CA SER A 32 1.47 -9.13 -2.77
C SER A 32 1.53 -10.39 -1.90
N ASN A 33 2.45 -11.31 -2.24
CA ASN A 33 2.70 -12.58 -1.54
C ASN A 33 3.44 -12.43 -0.20
N GLY A 34 3.56 -11.23 0.35
CA GLY A 34 4.29 -10.97 1.59
C GLY A 34 5.80 -10.85 1.39
N ALA A 35 6.46 -11.89 0.87
CA ALA A 35 7.92 -11.95 0.73
C ALA A 35 8.50 -10.85 -0.19
N ALA A 36 7.78 -10.47 -1.24
CA ALA A 36 8.20 -9.42 -2.15
C ALA A 36 7.66 -8.03 -1.77
N HIS A 37 6.89 -7.92 -0.68
CA HIS A 37 6.13 -6.71 -0.38
C HIS A 37 7.03 -5.51 -0.10
N GLU A 38 8.05 -5.66 0.74
CA GLU A 38 9.00 -4.57 1.05
C GLU A 38 9.69 -4.06 -0.22
N ILE A 39 10.20 -4.96 -1.07
CA ILE A 39 10.87 -4.59 -2.34
C ILE A 39 9.92 -3.83 -3.26
N ILE A 40 8.64 -4.20 -3.33
CA ILE A 40 7.65 -3.50 -4.15
C ILE A 40 7.45 -2.07 -3.62
N ILE A 41 7.32 -1.88 -2.31
CA ILE A 41 7.14 -0.56 -1.69
C ILE A 41 8.39 0.32 -1.88
N GLU A 42 9.58 -0.24 -1.71
CA GLU A 42 10.85 0.48 -1.92
C GLU A 42 11.00 0.97 -3.37
N ASN A 43 10.62 0.15 -4.35
CA ASN A 43 10.65 0.54 -5.77
C ASN A 43 9.54 1.53 -6.14
N LEU A 44 8.41 1.52 -5.44
CA LEU A 44 7.33 2.49 -5.63
C LEU A 44 7.69 3.88 -5.10
N ALA A 45 8.45 3.98 -4.01
CA ALA A 45 8.79 5.25 -3.38
C ALA A 45 9.36 6.31 -4.34
N PRO A 46 10.39 6.03 -5.19
CA PRO A 46 10.88 7.03 -6.14
C PRO A 46 9.86 7.38 -7.22
N LEU A 47 9.04 6.43 -7.69
CA LEU A 47 8.00 6.67 -8.68
C LEU A 47 6.88 7.56 -8.14
N LEU A 48 6.45 7.33 -6.90
CA LEU A 48 5.47 8.17 -6.23
C LEU A 48 5.98 9.59 -6.04
N HIS A 49 7.27 9.74 -5.73
CA HIS A 49 7.91 11.05 -5.65
C HIS A 49 7.96 11.75 -7.02
N GLU A 50 8.32 11.03 -8.10
CA GLU A 50 8.29 11.56 -9.46
C GLU A 50 6.89 12.01 -9.89
N PHE A 51 5.86 11.25 -9.51
CA PHE A 51 4.45 11.59 -9.80
C PHE A 51 3.86 12.64 -8.84
N GLY A 52 4.65 13.21 -7.92
CA GLY A 52 4.18 14.20 -6.95
C GLY A 52 3.08 13.67 -6.03
N ARG A 53 3.04 12.37 -5.79
CA ARG A 53 2.02 11.71 -4.96
C ARG A 53 2.36 11.93 -3.49
N ILE A 54 1.40 12.48 -2.76
CA ILE A 54 1.48 12.68 -1.31
C ILE A 54 0.38 11.85 -0.67
N ARG A 55 0.70 11.19 0.45
CA ARG A 55 -0.29 10.47 1.24
C ARG A 55 -1.29 11.47 1.83
N VAL A 56 -2.57 11.28 1.54
CA VAL A 56 -3.70 12.02 2.14
C VAL A 56 -4.31 11.29 3.31
#